data_AF-A0A927J5T7-F1
#
_entry.id   AF-A0A927J5T7-F1
#
_cell.length_a   1.000
_cell.length_b   1.000
_cell.length_c   1.000
_cell.angle_alpha   90.00
_cell.angle_beta   90.00
_cell.angle_gamma   90.00
#
_symmetry.space_group_name_H-M   'P 1'
#
loop_
_entity.id
_entity.type
_entity.pdbx_description
1 polymer ?
#
loop_
_entity_poly.entity_id
_entity_poly.type
_entity_poly.pdbx_seq_one_letter_code
_entity_poly.pdbx_strand_id
1 'polypeptide(L)'
;MRNLIQEYSVFSQYFAPRGRERLLFLGEQISQRHLHYNDRLIGIVGDAGSGKSSLIKGMFPGLELSNDDDTLNPRKIMQVRDLAEDIYDSTTYHIDMRFQVAFTQMHEIVDFVKKILERKRRIIIEHFDLLFPALGINADIIVGIGEEIIVTRPSIFGPLPKSIYDIVHDSLWYRKVAHTIEDITILILNTEFGISSNLFYSSDMRNGFVLKFIKEVDLDFAKLSERVKQKLSENLDVSYYDEDHIMIGDVIVKCDGPRFHIRNTSEVEHFSFIRRFIEDPKTNTYCLVGCLSDDDNIDIRNLNTIHFLKRQS
;
A
#
# COMPACT_ATOMS: atom_id res chain seq x y z
N MET A 1 7.52 -13.48 -30.91
CA MET A 1 7.55 -14.35 -29.72
C MET A 1 6.20 -14.21 -29.05
N ARG A 2 5.48 -15.31 -28.79
CA ARG A 2 4.17 -15.25 -28.12
C ARG A 2 4.38 -14.77 -26.66
N ASN A 3 3.66 -13.74 -26.22
CA ASN A 3 3.71 -13.30 -24.82
C ASN A 3 2.79 -14.18 -23.96
N LEU A 4 3.24 -15.42 -23.72
CA LEU A 4 2.45 -16.44 -23.02
C LEU A 4 2.00 -15.99 -21.63
N ILE A 5 2.78 -15.16 -20.93
CA ILE A 5 2.39 -14.66 -19.60
C ILE A 5 1.19 -13.73 -19.68
N GLN A 6 1.09 -12.89 -20.70
CA GLN A 6 -0.08 -12.04 -20.91
C GLN A 6 -1.32 -12.87 -21.31
N GLU A 7 -1.14 -14.04 -21.94
CA GLU A 7 -2.23 -14.97 -22.25
C GLU A 7 -2.76 -15.71 -21.01
N TYR A 8 -1.91 -15.99 -20.01
CA TYR A 8 -2.28 -16.81 -18.84
C TYR A 8 -2.45 -16.03 -17.52
N SER A 9 -1.82 -14.88 -17.36
CA SER A 9 -1.81 -14.08 -16.12
C SER A 9 -2.38 -12.70 -16.39
N VAL A 10 -3.70 -12.58 -16.21
CA VAL A 10 -4.44 -11.33 -16.44
C VAL A 10 -4.34 -10.40 -15.22
N PHE A 11 -4.47 -10.95 -14.02
CA PHE A 11 -4.43 -10.19 -12.77
C PHE A 11 -3.92 -11.05 -11.62
N SER A 12 -3.31 -10.40 -10.63
CA SER A 12 -2.96 -10.98 -9.33
C SER A 12 -3.20 -9.94 -8.25
N GLN A 13 -3.61 -10.40 -7.09
CA GLN A 13 -3.99 -9.55 -5.97
C GLN A 13 -3.30 -10.03 -4.70
N TYR A 14 -2.84 -9.07 -3.92
CA TYR A 14 -2.15 -9.28 -2.66
C TYR A 14 -2.77 -8.35 -1.61
N PHE A 15 -2.76 -8.78 -0.35
CA PHE A 15 -2.94 -7.81 0.74
C PHE A 15 -1.77 -6.83 0.72
N ALA A 16 -2.03 -5.55 0.93
CA ALA A 16 -0.98 -4.56 1.05
C ALA A 16 -0.51 -4.51 2.51
N PRO A 17 0.65 -5.10 2.84
CA PRO A 17 1.06 -5.24 4.22
C PRO A 17 1.37 -3.90 4.86
N ARG A 18 1.00 -3.73 6.12
CA ARG A 18 1.48 -2.61 6.93
C ARG A 18 2.95 -2.84 7.30
N GLY A 19 3.73 -1.76 7.37
CA GLY A 19 5.15 -1.85 7.64
C GLY A 19 6.03 -1.75 6.39
N ARG A 20 7.06 -0.89 6.48
CA ARG A 20 8.04 -0.67 5.41
C ARG A 20 8.76 -1.96 4.99
N GLU A 21 9.24 -2.75 5.95
CA GLU A 21 9.96 -4.01 5.68
C GLU A 21 9.10 -5.04 4.96
N ARG A 22 7.83 -5.18 5.38
CA ARG A 22 6.88 -6.11 4.75
C ARG A 22 6.52 -5.70 3.32
N LEU A 23 6.41 -4.39 3.04
CA LEU A 23 6.23 -3.88 1.68
C LEU A 23 7.46 -4.11 0.80
N LEU A 24 8.67 -3.93 1.33
CA LEU A 24 9.91 -4.25 0.62
C LEU A 24 9.96 -5.74 0.25
N PHE A 25 9.67 -6.62 1.21
CA PHE A 25 9.63 -8.07 0.98
C PHE A 25 8.56 -8.47 -0.05
N LEU A 26 7.35 -7.89 0.04
CA LEU A 26 6.31 -8.15 -0.95
C LEU A 26 6.70 -7.64 -2.34
N GLY A 27 7.38 -6.50 -2.42
CA GLY A 27 7.94 -5.98 -3.68
C GLY A 27 8.92 -6.96 -4.33
N GLU A 28 9.81 -7.57 -3.54
CA GLU A 28 10.72 -8.61 -4.01
C GLU A 28 9.94 -9.80 -4.60
N GLN A 29 8.91 -10.27 -3.90
CA GLN A 29 8.07 -11.39 -4.34
C GLN A 29 7.29 -11.06 -5.63
N ILE A 30 6.77 -9.84 -5.75
CA ILE A 30 6.10 -9.38 -6.97
C ILE A 30 7.09 -9.33 -8.13
N SER A 31 8.29 -8.83 -7.90
CA SER A 31 9.36 -8.79 -8.91
C SER A 31 9.71 -10.20 -9.41
N GLN A 32 9.95 -11.14 -8.50
CA GLN A 32 10.29 -12.53 -8.85
C GLN A 32 9.17 -13.24 -9.62
N ARG A 33 7.90 -12.96 -9.33
CA ARG A 33 6.76 -13.66 -9.95
C ARG A 33 6.27 -13.02 -11.24
N HIS A 34 6.29 -11.70 -11.32
CA HIS A 34 5.60 -10.97 -12.37
C HIS A 34 6.53 -10.27 -13.35
N LEU A 35 7.71 -9.81 -12.92
CA LEU A 35 8.59 -9.05 -13.82
C LEU A 35 9.36 -9.96 -14.77
N HIS A 36 9.36 -9.57 -16.03
CA HIS A 36 10.17 -10.14 -17.08
C HIS A 36 11.25 -9.19 -17.54
N TYR A 37 12.31 -9.79 -18.09
CA TYR A 37 13.43 -9.05 -18.67
C TYR A 37 12.99 -8.06 -19.76
N ASN A 38 11.95 -8.41 -20.53
CA ASN A 38 11.44 -7.59 -21.61
C ASN A 38 10.46 -6.49 -21.16
N ASP A 39 10.04 -6.48 -19.89
CA ASP A 39 9.19 -5.40 -19.37
C ASP A 39 10.00 -4.13 -19.22
N ARG A 40 9.58 -3.09 -19.96
CA ARG A 40 10.26 -1.81 -20.06
C ARG A 40 9.42 -0.69 -19.50
N LEU A 41 8.11 -0.67 -19.75
CA LEU A 41 7.23 0.36 -19.20
C LEU A 41 6.48 -0.21 -18.01
N ILE A 42 6.78 0.30 -16.82
CA ILE A 42 6.20 -0.19 -15.56
C ILE A 42 5.42 0.95 -14.93
N GLY A 43 4.10 0.82 -14.93
CA GLY A 43 3.21 1.82 -14.35
C GLY A 43 2.90 1.50 -12.90
N ILE A 44 3.17 2.43 -11.99
CA ILE A 44 2.75 2.34 -10.59
C ILE A 44 1.61 3.33 -10.39
N VAL A 45 0.49 2.88 -9.82
CA VAL A 45 -0.67 3.72 -9.51
C VAL A 45 -1.07 3.58 -8.05
N GLY A 46 -1.55 4.67 -7.47
CA GLY A 46 -1.94 4.72 -6.06
C GLY A 46 -1.59 6.07 -5.45
N ASP A 47 -2.26 6.39 -4.34
CA ASP A 47 -2.18 7.72 -3.76
C ASP A 47 -0.92 7.99 -2.92
N ALA A 48 -0.73 9.25 -2.53
CA ALA A 48 0.35 9.62 -1.62
C ALA A 48 0.17 8.91 -0.28
N GLY A 49 1.28 8.40 0.28
CA GLY A 49 1.22 7.59 1.49
C GLY A 49 0.45 6.28 1.30
N SER A 50 0.57 5.62 0.14
CA SER A 50 0.11 4.23 -0.08
C SER A 50 1.23 3.18 0.01
N GLY A 51 2.49 3.63 0.03
CA GLY A 51 3.68 2.78 0.16
C GLY A 51 4.38 2.46 -1.16
N LYS A 52 4.11 3.26 -2.20
CA LYS A 52 4.74 3.13 -3.53
C LYS A 52 6.27 3.09 -3.44
N SER A 53 6.89 4.04 -2.76
CA SER A 53 8.35 4.14 -2.62
C SER A 53 8.96 2.84 -2.07
N SER A 54 8.39 2.30 -0.98
CA SER A 54 8.84 1.04 -0.38
C SER A 54 8.61 -0.15 -1.32
N LEU A 55 7.44 -0.21 -1.97
CA LEU A 55 7.14 -1.26 -2.93
C LEU A 55 8.11 -1.26 -4.12
N ILE A 56 8.39 -0.09 -4.70
CA ILE A 56 9.32 0.08 -5.82
C ILE A 56 10.73 -0.31 -5.41
N LYS A 57 11.20 0.14 -4.23
CA LYS A 57 12.52 -0.25 -3.69
C LYS A 57 12.63 -1.77 -3.49
N GLY A 58 11.54 -2.44 -3.12
CA GLY A 58 11.47 -3.90 -3.03
C GLY A 58 11.49 -4.58 -4.40
N MET A 59 10.74 -4.04 -5.36
CA MET A 59 10.68 -4.60 -6.72
C MET A 59 11.96 -4.38 -7.53
N PHE A 60 12.65 -3.26 -7.32
CA PHE A 60 13.86 -2.84 -8.01
C PHE A 60 14.95 -2.41 -7.02
N PRO A 61 15.62 -3.37 -6.34
CA PRO A 61 16.68 -3.05 -5.41
C PRO A 61 17.79 -2.21 -6.05
N GLY A 62 18.24 -1.16 -5.35
CA GLY A 62 19.27 -0.23 -5.83
C GLY A 62 18.76 0.87 -6.78
N LEU A 63 17.47 0.88 -7.12
CA LEU A 63 16.88 2.00 -7.87
C LEU A 63 16.77 3.24 -6.98
N GLU A 64 17.48 4.29 -7.34
CA GLU A 64 17.26 5.62 -6.78
C GLU A 64 15.97 6.23 -7.34
N LEU A 65 15.08 6.71 -6.48
CA LEU A 65 13.84 7.37 -6.88
C LEU A 65 14.09 8.86 -7.14
N SER A 66 13.26 9.48 -7.98
CA SER A 66 13.30 10.94 -8.24
C SER A 66 12.78 11.74 -7.05
N ASN A 67 11.83 11.15 -6.34
CA ASN A 67 11.20 11.61 -5.12
C ASN A 67 11.03 10.36 -4.27
N ASP A 68 11.53 10.36 -3.04
CA ASP A 68 11.09 9.41 -2.03
C ASP A 68 10.57 10.17 -0.81
N ASP A 69 10.02 9.44 0.16
CA ASP A 69 9.33 10.03 1.30
C ASP A 69 10.22 10.99 2.14
N ASP A 70 11.55 10.97 1.95
CA ASP A 70 12.53 11.76 2.71
C ASP A 70 13.39 12.71 1.86
N THR A 71 13.56 12.42 0.57
CA THR A 71 14.56 13.08 -0.28
C THR A 71 14.06 13.36 -1.69
N LEU A 72 14.36 14.58 -2.15
CA LEU A 72 14.22 14.97 -3.55
C LEU A 72 15.58 14.80 -4.24
N ASN A 73 15.58 14.23 -5.45
CA ASN A 73 16.80 14.11 -6.25
C ASN A 73 16.71 15.00 -7.50
N PRO A 74 17.18 16.28 -7.44
CA PRO A 74 17.09 17.23 -8.54
C PRO A 74 17.70 16.71 -9.85
N ARG A 75 18.78 15.91 -9.77
CA ARG A 75 19.42 15.33 -10.97
C ARG A 75 18.47 14.38 -11.70
N LYS A 76 17.73 13.55 -10.96
CA LYS A 76 16.74 12.65 -11.55
C LYS A 76 15.52 13.38 -12.09
N ILE A 77 15.10 14.48 -11.47
CA ILE A 77 13.99 15.29 -11.99
C ILE A 77 14.38 15.96 -13.32
N MET A 78 15.62 16.44 -13.42
CA MET A 78 16.12 17.12 -14.62
C MET A 78 16.53 16.16 -15.75
N GLN A 79 16.56 14.84 -15.51
CA GLN A 79 16.91 13.82 -16.51
C GLN A 79 16.03 13.88 -17.78
N VAL A 80 14.81 14.43 -17.67
CA VAL A 80 13.89 14.60 -18.80
C VAL A 80 14.42 15.62 -19.82
N ARG A 81 15.18 16.64 -19.35
CA ARG A 81 15.74 17.71 -20.19
C ARG A 81 17.20 17.46 -20.56
N ASP A 82 17.99 16.96 -19.62
CA ASP A 82 19.42 16.71 -19.81
C ASP A 82 19.67 15.30 -20.36
N LEU A 83 19.43 15.08 -21.66
CA LEU A 83 19.89 13.87 -22.35
C LEU A 83 21.40 13.91 -22.69
N ALA A 84 22.18 14.69 -21.92
CA ALA A 84 23.62 14.80 -22.05
C ALA A 84 24.30 13.47 -21.71
N GLU A 85 25.49 13.25 -22.31
CA GLU A 85 26.23 11.99 -22.48
C GLU A 85 26.43 11.09 -21.24
N ASP A 86 26.13 11.59 -20.03
CA ASP A 86 26.33 10.87 -18.76
C ASP A 86 25.09 10.12 -18.23
N ILE A 87 23.88 10.36 -18.77
CA ILE A 87 22.68 9.56 -18.40
C ILE A 87 22.72 8.14 -19.02
N TYR A 88 23.71 7.85 -19.84
CA TYR A 88 23.75 6.70 -20.76
C TYR A 88 24.03 5.35 -20.08
N ASP A 89 24.40 5.34 -18.80
CA ASP A 89 24.76 4.11 -18.08
C ASP A 89 23.62 3.49 -17.24
N SER A 90 22.54 4.24 -16.96
CA SER A 90 21.44 3.66 -16.18
C SER A 90 20.63 2.65 -16.99
N THR A 91 20.42 1.47 -16.41
CA THR A 91 19.58 0.43 -17.00
C THR A 91 18.08 0.65 -16.75
N THR A 92 17.74 1.36 -15.66
CA THR A 92 16.37 1.61 -15.21
C THR A 92 16.17 3.07 -14.81
N TYR A 93 15.11 3.68 -15.32
CA TYR A 93 14.72 5.06 -15.05
C TYR A 93 13.50 5.11 -14.13
N HIS A 94 13.33 6.24 -13.45
CA HIS A 94 12.21 6.47 -12.55
C HIS A 94 11.64 7.88 -12.75
N ILE A 95 10.31 7.99 -12.83
CA ILE A 95 9.59 9.27 -12.84
C ILE A 95 8.41 9.18 -11.87
N ASP A 96 8.23 10.20 -11.04
CA ASP A 96 6.97 10.48 -10.36
C ASP A 96 6.21 11.56 -11.14
N MET A 97 5.07 11.22 -11.76
CA MET A 97 4.34 12.16 -12.60
C MET A 97 3.79 13.37 -11.83
N ARG A 98 3.32 13.19 -10.58
CA ARG A 98 2.77 14.33 -9.81
C ARG A 98 3.84 15.36 -9.51
N PHE A 99 5.06 14.89 -9.27
CA PHE A 99 6.21 15.75 -9.05
C PHE A 99 6.76 16.33 -10.37
N GLN A 100 6.92 15.50 -11.40
CA GLN A 100 7.60 15.84 -12.65
C GLN A 100 6.87 16.94 -13.46
N VAL A 101 5.53 16.96 -13.43
CA VAL A 101 4.74 17.98 -14.15
C VAL A 101 4.92 19.39 -13.57
N ALA A 102 5.45 19.53 -12.35
CA ALA A 102 5.80 20.83 -11.78
C ALA A 102 7.06 21.44 -12.44
N PHE A 103 7.89 20.63 -13.10
CA PHE A 103 9.19 21.06 -13.66
C PHE A 103 9.26 20.98 -15.18
N THR A 104 8.52 20.05 -15.79
CA THR A 104 8.60 19.73 -17.22
C THR A 104 7.22 19.65 -17.86
N GLN A 105 7.12 20.07 -19.12
CA GLN A 105 5.86 20.02 -19.85
C GLN A 105 5.52 18.57 -20.25
N MET A 106 4.22 18.24 -20.34
CA MET A 106 3.76 16.87 -20.64
C MET A 106 4.37 16.30 -21.92
N HIS A 107 4.51 17.12 -22.98
CA HIS A 107 5.11 16.67 -24.24
C HIS A 107 6.59 16.30 -24.08
N GLU A 108 7.37 17.04 -23.28
CA GLU A 108 8.77 16.72 -22.97
C GLU A 108 8.87 15.35 -22.28
N ILE A 109 7.95 15.06 -21.34
CA ILE A 109 7.90 13.78 -20.62
C ILE A 109 7.56 12.64 -21.58
N VAL A 110 6.58 12.83 -22.46
CA VAL A 110 6.19 11.82 -23.47
C VAL A 110 7.36 11.49 -24.40
N ASP A 111 8.06 12.51 -24.91
CA ASP A 111 9.21 12.33 -25.79
C ASP A 111 10.36 11.60 -25.09
N PHE A 112 10.63 11.95 -23.84
CA PHE A 112 11.62 11.27 -23.00
C PHE A 112 11.29 9.78 -22.82
N VAL A 113 10.05 9.45 -22.45
CA VAL A 113 9.61 8.06 -22.25
C VAL A 113 9.73 7.27 -23.55
N LYS A 114 9.27 7.82 -24.69
CA LYS A 114 9.40 7.17 -26.00
C LYS A 114 10.86 6.88 -26.35
N LYS A 115 11.76 7.84 -26.15
CA LYS A 115 13.21 7.68 -26.41
C LYS A 115 13.85 6.57 -25.56
N ILE A 116 13.45 6.43 -24.29
CA ILE A 116 13.91 5.33 -23.43
C ILE A 116 13.45 3.98 -23.97
N LEU A 117 12.17 3.88 -24.35
CA LEU A 117 11.57 2.64 -24.84
C LEU A 117 12.20 2.21 -26.18
N GLU A 118 12.47 3.16 -27.08
CA GLU A 118 13.21 2.94 -28.34
C GLU A 118 14.61 2.38 -28.08
N ARG A 119 15.29 2.88 -27.05
CA ARG A 119 16.61 2.41 -26.59
C ARG A 119 16.55 1.07 -25.83
N LYS A 120 15.37 0.45 -25.73
CA LYS A 120 15.15 -0.82 -25.03
C LYS A 120 15.52 -0.78 -23.54
N ARG A 121 15.44 0.39 -22.92
CA ARG A 121 15.68 0.58 -21.48
C ARG A 121 14.37 0.53 -20.71
N ARG A 122 14.45 0.23 -19.41
CA ARG A 122 13.29 0.17 -18.52
C ARG A 122 13.04 1.53 -17.87
N ILE A 123 11.78 1.89 -17.70
CA ILE A 123 11.31 3.06 -16.97
C ILE A 123 10.12 2.70 -16.08
N ILE A 124 10.19 3.15 -14.84
CA ILE A 124 9.15 3.03 -13.84
C ILE A 124 8.52 4.41 -13.68
N ILE A 125 7.18 4.45 -13.74
CA ILE A 125 6.43 5.70 -13.71
C ILE A 125 5.39 5.62 -12.61
N GLU A 126 5.56 6.39 -11.54
CA GLU A 126 4.52 6.59 -10.54
C GLU A 126 3.45 7.54 -11.05
N HIS A 127 2.20 7.29 -10.63
CA HIS A 127 1.02 7.99 -11.12
C HIS A 127 0.90 7.88 -12.66
N PHE A 128 1.14 6.67 -13.17
CA PHE A 128 1.13 6.38 -14.61
C PHE A 128 -0.22 6.69 -15.27
N ASP A 129 -1.32 6.66 -14.50
CA ASP A 129 -2.64 7.09 -14.93
C ASP A 129 -2.68 8.52 -15.47
N LEU A 130 -1.78 9.40 -15.01
CA LEU A 130 -1.67 10.79 -15.49
C LEU A 130 -0.94 10.88 -16.83
N LEU A 131 0.02 9.99 -17.11
CA LEU A 131 0.81 10.00 -18.34
C LEU A 131 0.12 9.25 -19.48
N PHE A 132 -0.57 8.14 -19.16
CA PHE A 132 -1.18 7.23 -20.13
C PHE A 132 -2.01 7.94 -21.22
N PRO A 133 -2.88 8.93 -20.92
CA PRO A 133 -3.68 9.62 -21.94
C PRO A 133 -2.83 10.36 -22.99
N ALA A 134 -1.68 10.90 -22.60
CA ALA A 134 -0.77 11.63 -23.50
C ALA A 134 0.23 10.71 -24.21
N LEU A 135 0.66 9.63 -23.54
CA LEU A 135 1.62 8.67 -24.10
C LEU A 135 0.97 7.77 -25.17
N GLY A 136 -0.30 7.38 -24.97
CA GLY A 136 -1.05 6.52 -25.89
C GLY A 136 -0.58 5.06 -25.93
N ILE A 137 0.32 4.68 -25.02
CA ILE A 137 0.88 3.32 -24.88
C ILE A 137 0.61 2.88 -23.45
N ASN A 138 0.05 1.68 -23.27
CA ASN A 138 -0.16 1.10 -21.95
C ASN A 138 1.13 0.46 -21.42
N ALA A 139 1.25 0.34 -20.11
CA ALA A 139 2.41 -0.28 -19.47
C ALA A 139 2.48 -1.79 -19.73
N ASP A 140 3.68 -2.36 -19.71
CA ASP A 140 3.88 -3.82 -19.78
C ASP A 140 3.34 -4.51 -18.51
N ILE A 141 3.49 -3.81 -17.38
CA ILE A 141 2.92 -4.13 -16.07
C ILE A 141 2.36 -2.87 -15.43
N ILE A 142 1.18 -3.00 -14.83
CA ILE A 142 0.62 -2.01 -13.91
C ILE A 142 0.59 -2.61 -12.50
N VAL A 143 1.10 -1.86 -11.53
CA VAL A 143 1.01 -2.19 -10.11
C VAL A 143 0.22 -1.09 -9.40
N GLY A 144 -0.98 -1.42 -8.94
CA GLY A 144 -1.80 -0.56 -8.09
C GLY A 144 -1.56 -0.85 -6.62
N ILE A 145 -1.48 0.17 -5.76
CA ILE A 145 -1.36 0.01 -4.31
C ILE A 145 -2.34 0.90 -3.53
N GLY A 146 -3.18 0.25 -2.71
CA GLY A 146 -4.22 0.84 -1.86
C GLY A 146 -4.35 0.05 -0.56
N GLU A 147 -5.55 -0.46 -0.24
CA GLU A 147 -5.72 -1.53 0.77
C GLU A 147 -5.11 -2.87 0.34
N GLU A 148 -5.11 -3.07 -0.97
CA GLU A 148 -4.60 -4.23 -1.67
C GLU A 148 -3.58 -3.78 -2.71
N ILE A 149 -2.74 -4.72 -3.14
CA ILE A 149 -1.85 -4.54 -4.27
C ILE A 149 -2.39 -5.35 -5.44
N ILE A 150 -2.63 -4.67 -6.55
CA ILE A 150 -3.11 -5.26 -7.79
C ILE A 150 -1.96 -5.25 -8.78
N VAL A 151 -1.59 -6.41 -9.30
CA VAL A 151 -0.61 -6.55 -10.38
C VAL A 151 -1.32 -7.06 -11.62
N THR A 152 -1.22 -6.34 -12.73
CA THR A 152 -1.90 -6.69 -13.98
C THR A 152 -1.04 -6.41 -15.19
N ARG A 153 -1.25 -7.22 -16.23
CA ARG A 153 -0.67 -7.02 -17.56
C ARG A 153 -1.77 -6.58 -18.50
N PRO A 154 -1.86 -5.28 -18.81
CA PRO A 154 -2.94 -4.81 -19.64
C PRO A 154 -2.83 -5.33 -21.07
N SER A 155 -3.97 -5.56 -21.70
CA SER A 155 -4.08 -5.93 -23.12
C SER A 155 -4.92 -4.88 -23.87
N ILE A 156 -5.28 -5.14 -25.12
CA ILE A 156 -6.26 -4.32 -25.85
C ILE A 156 -7.63 -4.23 -25.14
N PHE A 157 -7.92 -5.18 -24.24
CA PHE A 157 -9.12 -5.20 -23.41
C PHE A 157 -8.93 -4.52 -22.05
N GLY A 158 -7.79 -3.84 -21.83
CA GLY A 158 -7.42 -3.23 -20.56
C GLY A 158 -6.76 -4.22 -19.58
N PRO A 159 -6.73 -3.88 -18.27
CA PRO A 159 -7.35 -2.70 -17.69
C PRO A 159 -6.65 -1.38 -18.06
N LEU A 160 -7.39 -0.28 -17.98
CA LEU A 160 -6.80 1.06 -18.10
C LEU A 160 -6.13 1.44 -16.76
N PRO A 161 -5.00 2.17 -16.77
CA PRO A 161 -4.34 2.62 -15.54
C PRO A 161 -5.27 3.38 -14.59
N LYS A 162 -6.16 4.23 -15.14
CA LYS A 162 -7.16 4.97 -14.36
C LYS A 162 -8.12 4.06 -13.60
N SER A 163 -8.59 2.98 -14.24
CA SER A 163 -9.47 2.00 -13.58
C SER A 163 -8.78 1.32 -12.39
N ILE A 164 -7.48 1.02 -12.50
CA ILE A 164 -6.72 0.46 -11.37
C ILE A 164 -6.53 1.52 -10.28
N TYR A 165 -6.21 2.76 -10.67
CA TYR A 165 -6.09 3.89 -9.73
C TYR A 165 -7.35 4.07 -8.89
N ASP A 166 -8.53 4.10 -9.52
CA ASP A 166 -9.81 4.33 -8.83
C ASP A 166 -10.07 3.24 -7.76
N ILE A 167 -9.83 1.96 -8.08
CA ILE A 167 -9.98 0.84 -7.14
C ILE A 167 -9.05 1.00 -5.91
N VAL A 168 -7.78 1.32 -6.14
CA VAL A 168 -6.80 1.42 -5.05
C VAL A 168 -6.93 2.73 -4.27
N HIS A 169 -7.43 3.79 -4.91
CA HIS A 169 -7.74 5.08 -4.28
C HIS A 169 -8.89 4.91 -3.28
N ASP A 170 -10.02 4.34 -3.72
CA ASP A 170 -11.22 4.17 -2.90
C ASP A 170 -10.96 3.26 -1.69
N SER A 171 -10.09 2.25 -1.86
CA SER A 171 -9.75 1.33 -0.77
C SER A 171 -8.72 1.87 0.22
N LEU A 172 -7.90 2.87 -0.15
CA LEU A 172 -6.81 3.35 0.69
C LEU A 172 -7.28 3.93 2.03
N TRP A 173 -8.45 4.58 2.05
CA TRP A 173 -9.01 5.14 3.28
C TRP A 173 -9.23 4.06 4.35
N TYR A 174 -9.86 2.93 3.99
CA TYR A 174 -10.11 1.82 4.91
C TYR A 174 -8.81 1.29 5.53
N ARG A 175 -7.73 1.23 4.75
CA ARG A 175 -6.41 0.83 5.25
C ARG A 175 -5.87 1.79 6.31
N LYS A 176 -6.00 3.10 6.10
CA LYS A 176 -5.54 4.14 7.04
C LYS A 176 -6.34 4.13 8.34
N VAL A 177 -7.66 3.99 8.22
CA VAL A 177 -8.56 3.88 9.37
C VAL A 177 -8.20 2.66 10.20
N ALA A 178 -8.13 1.49 9.58
CA ALA A 178 -7.85 0.26 10.29
C ALA A 178 -6.45 0.19 10.91
N HIS A 179 -5.45 0.89 10.34
CA HIS A 179 -4.13 1.01 10.97
C HIS A 179 -4.15 1.93 12.18
N THR A 180 -4.88 3.04 12.09
CA THR A 180 -5.01 3.97 13.21
C THR A 180 -5.73 3.34 14.40
N ILE A 181 -6.80 2.59 14.14
CA ILE A 181 -7.52 1.87 15.21
C ILE A 181 -6.65 0.74 15.79
N GLU A 182 -5.88 0.04 14.96
CA GLU A 182 -4.92 -0.96 15.42
C GLU A 182 -3.92 -0.35 16.40
N ASP A 183 -3.29 0.78 16.07
CA ASP A 183 -2.31 1.43 16.95
C ASP A 183 -2.94 1.95 18.25
N ILE A 184 -4.17 2.50 18.20
CA ILE A 184 -4.93 2.87 19.39
C ILE A 184 -5.22 1.63 20.25
N THR A 185 -5.57 0.51 19.62
CA THR A 185 -5.82 -0.76 20.31
C THR A 185 -4.55 -1.25 20.99
N ILE A 186 -3.41 -1.23 20.30
CA ILE A 186 -2.10 -1.60 20.85
C ILE A 186 -1.73 -0.70 22.02
N LEU A 187 -1.95 0.62 21.91
CA LEU A 187 -1.71 1.58 22.99
C LEU A 187 -2.53 1.22 24.24
N ILE A 188 -3.82 0.97 24.10
CA ILE A 188 -4.71 0.61 25.22
C ILE A 188 -4.34 -0.75 25.82
N LEU A 189 -4.04 -1.76 24.97
CA LEU A 189 -3.60 -3.07 25.44
C LEU A 189 -2.35 -2.98 26.33
N ASN A 190 -1.37 -2.17 25.92
CA ASN A 190 -0.15 -1.96 26.69
C ASN A 190 -0.39 -1.15 27.98
N THR A 191 -1.14 -0.05 27.90
CA THR A 191 -1.25 0.93 29.00
C THR A 191 -2.32 0.60 30.03
N GLU A 192 -3.44 0.00 29.63
CA GLU A 192 -4.60 -0.24 30.50
C GLU A 192 -4.83 -1.73 30.82
N PHE A 193 -4.41 -2.64 29.93
CA PHE A 193 -4.57 -4.09 30.11
C PHE A 193 -3.27 -4.79 30.51
N GLY A 194 -2.12 -4.09 30.50
CA GLY A 194 -0.82 -4.67 30.85
C GLY A 194 -0.34 -5.78 29.91
N ILE A 195 -0.88 -5.80 28.68
CA ILE A 195 -0.52 -6.79 27.66
C ILE A 195 0.64 -6.22 26.84
N SER A 196 1.81 -6.84 27.01
CA SER A 196 3.03 -6.46 26.28
C SER A 196 2.94 -6.79 24.79
N SER A 197 3.48 -5.90 23.96
CA SER A 197 3.54 -6.04 22.49
C SER A 197 4.34 -7.24 22.00
N ASN A 198 5.11 -7.92 22.85
CA ASN A 198 5.81 -9.17 22.49
C ASN A 198 4.89 -10.41 22.47
N LEU A 199 3.64 -10.28 22.93
CA LEU A 199 2.67 -11.37 22.96
C LEU A 199 1.87 -11.51 21.67
N PHE A 200 1.94 -10.52 20.79
CA PHE A 200 1.19 -10.53 19.54
C PHE A 200 1.96 -9.85 18.41
N TYR A 201 1.51 -10.10 17.18
CA TYR A 201 1.99 -9.39 16.00
C TYR A 201 0.84 -9.08 15.05
N SER A 202 1.00 -8.01 14.27
CA SER A 202 -0.01 -7.53 13.33
C SER A 202 -0.09 -8.39 12.07
N SER A 203 -1.32 -8.64 11.61
CA SER A 203 -1.64 -9.33 10.37
C SER A 203 -2.69 -8.54 9.59
N ASP A 204 -2.59 -8.55 8.26
CA ASP A 204 -3.44 -7.72 7.41
C ASP A 204 -4.77 -8.41 7.12
N MET A 205 -5.85 -7.61 7.13
CA MET A 205 -7.19 -8.00 6.71
C MET A 205 -7.83 -6.81 5.99
N ARG A 206 -8.72 -7.09 5.05
CA ARG A 206 -9.53 -6.05 4.41
C ARG A 206 -10.59 -5.52 5.38
N ASN A 207 -10.87 -4.22 5.35
CA ASN A 207 -11.81 -3.51 6.20
C ASN A 207 -11.60 -3.80 7.69
N GLY A 208 -10.35 -3.89 8.14
CA GLY A 208 -10.05 -4.17 9.54
C GLY A 208 -8.60 -4.50 9.81
N PHE A 209 -8.35 -5.14 10.94
CA PHE A 209 -7.02 -5.56 11.36
C PHE A 209 -7.09 -6.81 12.23
N VAL A 210 -5.97 -7.51 12.32
CA VAL A 210 -5.84 -8.71 13.14
C VAL A 210 -4.57 -8.62 13.98
N LEU A 211 -4.71 -8.73 15.30
CA LEU A 211 -3.58 -8.96 16.21
C LEU A 211 -3.53 -10.45 16.55
N LYS A 212 -2.45 -11.12 16.14
CA LYS A 212 -2.23 -12.56 16.36
C LYS A 212 -1.45 -12.78 17.64
N PHE A 213 -2.13 -13.26 18.69
CA PHE A 213 -1.50 -13.59 19.97
C PHE A 213 -0.86 -14.98 19.92
N ILE A 214 0.38 -15.09 20.38
CA ILE A 214 1.13 -16.36 20.41
C ILE A 214 0.67 -17.32 21.52
N LYS A 215 -0.12 -16.82 22.47
CA LYS A 215 -0.76 -17.57 23.55
C LYS A 215 -2.08 -16.89 23.92
N GLU A 216 -2.98 -17.66 24.52
CA GLU A 216 -4.22 -17.11 25.06
C GLU A 216 -3.90 -16.14 26.22
N VAL A 217 -4.66 -15.05 26.27
CA VAL A 217 -4.59 -14.04 27.32
C VAL A 217 -5.99 -13.79 27.85
N ASP A 218 -6.11 -13.55 29.15
CA ASP A 218 -7.38 -13.10 29.72
C ASP A 218 -7.62 -11.64 29.30
N LEU A 219 -8.66 -11.43 28.48
CA LEU A 219 -8.97 -10.14 27.89
C LEU A 219 -10.46 -9.85 28.02
N ASP A 220 -10.79 -8.76 28.71
CA ASP A 220 -12.15 -8.22 28.72
C ASP A 220 -12.42 -7.46 27.42
N PHE A 221 -13.00 -8.15 26.45
CA PHE A 221 -13.37 -7.59 25.14
C PHE A 221 -14.39 -6.45 25.24
N ALA A 222 -15.28 -6.48 26.23
CA ALA A 222 -16.28 -5.43 26.40
C ALA A 222 -15.62 -4.14 26.85
N LYS A 223 -14.74 -4.22 27.87
CA LYS A 223 -13.94 -3.09 28.33
C LYS A 223 -12.99 -2.58 27.24
N LEU A 224 -12.32 -3.48 26.50
CA LEU A 224 -11.43 -3.07 25.40
C LEU A 224 -12.20 -2.28 24.34
N SER A 225 -13.36 -2.79 23.93
CA SER A 225 -14.21 -2.13 22.93
C SER A 225 -14.68 -0.76 23.41
N GLU A 226 -15.13 -0.64 24.67
CA GLU A 226 -15.54 0.63 25.26
C GLU A 226 -14.40 1.65 25.27
N ARG A 227 -13.20 1.24 25.71
CA ARG A 227 -12.03 2.13 25.81
C ARG A 227 -11.52 2.59 24.45
N VAL A 228 -11.46 1.71 23.46
CA VAL A 228 -11.10 2.08 22.08
C VAL A 228 -12.13 3.06 21.51
N LYS A 229 -13.44 2.78 21.66
CA LYS A 229 -14.50 3.68 21.19
C LYS A 229 -14.44 5.04 21.88
N GLN A 230 -14.16 5.07 23.18
CA GLN A 230 -13.99 6.32 23.92
C GLN A 230 -12.81 7.15 23.35
N LYS A 231 -11.65 6.51 23.13
CA LYS A 231 -10.49 7.18 22.52
C LYS A 231 -10.78 7.71 21.12
N LEU A 232 -11.53 6.97 20.30
CA LEU A 232 -11.96 7.42 18.98
C LEU A 232 -12.91 8.63 19.06
N SER A 233 -13.78 8.68 20.06
CA SER A 233 -14.74 9.79 20.25
C SER A 233 -14.11 11.09 20.78
N GLU A 234 -12.84 11.06 21.20
CA GLU A 234 -12.12 12.24 21.69
C GLU A 234 -11.67 13.18 20.55
N ASN A 235 -11.84 12.79 19.28
CA ASN A 235 -11.44 13.57 18.10
C ASN A 235 -9.97 14.02 18.16
N LEU A 236 -9.09 13.10 18.58
CA LEU A 236 -7.66 13.29 18.66
C LEU A 236 -7.03 13.42 17.28
N ASP A 237 -6.12 14.39 17.13
CA ASP A 237 -5.28 14.52 15.96
C ASP A 237 -4.26 13.37 15.88
N VAL A 238 -3.99 12.90 14.67
CA VAL A 238 -3.02 11.85 14.37
C VAL A 238 -2.03 12.37 13.34
N SER A 239 -0.75 12.39 13.71
CA SER A 239 0.29 12.96 12.87
C SER A 239 1.58 12.14 12.92
N TYR A 240 2.32 12.17 11.81
CA TYR A 240 3.67 11.64 11.73
C TYR A 240 4.60 12.30 12.77
N TYR A 241 5.38 11.50 13.48
CA TYR A 241 6.40 12.00 14.41
C TYR A 241 7.81 11.69 13.89
N ASP A 242 8.11 10.41 13.66
CA ASP A 242 9.34 9.94 13.01
C ASP A 242 9.09 8.61 12.26
N GLU A 243 10.15 7.97 11.78
CA GLU A 243 10.06 6.74 10.97
C GLU A 243 9.51 5.52 11.72
N ASP A 244 9.50 5.53 13.06
CA ASP A 244 9.03 4.42 13.91
C ASP A 244 7.90 4.85 14.87
N HIS A 245 7.43 6.10 14.78
CA HIS A 245 6.43 6.65 15.70
C HIS A 245 5.42 7.60 15.04
N ILE A 246 4.22 7.59 15.61
CA ILE A 246 3.18 8.59 15.38
C ILE A 246 2.84 9.32 16.67
N MET A 247 2.18 10.46 16.54
CA MET A 247 1.59 11.18 17.65
C MET A 247 0.06 11.09 17.54
N ILE A 248 -0.59 10.65 18.62
CA ILE A 248 -2.06 10.59 18.77
C ILE A 248 -2.44 11.52 19.92
N GLY A 249 -3.05 12.66 19.60
CA GLY A 249 -3.20 13.77 20.55
C GLY A 249 -1.82 14.22 21.02
N ASP A 250 -1.54 14.06 22.31
CA ASP A 250 -0.24 14.41 22.92
C ASP A 250 0.64 13.18 23.21
N VAL A 251 0.24 11.98 22.76
CA VAL A 251 0.92 10.72 23.07
C VAL A 251 1.73 10.24 21.87
N ILE A 252 3.01 9.94 22.10
CA ILE A 252 3.88 9.29 21.11
C ILE A 252 3.65 7.78 21.17
N VAL A 253 3.31 7.18 20.03
CA VAL A 253 2.99 5.76 19.87
C VAL A 253 3.93 5.15 18.84
N LYS A 254 4.54 4.00 19.17
CA LYS A 254 5.34 3.24 18.21
C LYS A 254 4.45 2.70 17.09
N CYS A 255 4.88 2.86 15.85
CA CYS A 255 4.15 2.47 14.66
C CYS A 255 5.11 2.03 13.55
N ASP A 256 4.81 0.90 12.90
CA ASP A 256 5.63 0.39 11.79
C ASP A 256 5.30 1.07 10.43
N GLY A 257 4.25 1.91 10.41
CA GLY A 257 3.74 2.59 9.23
C GLY A 257 3.29 4.03 9.50
N PRO A 258 4.14 4.92 10.03
CA PRO A 258 3.72 6.20 10.61
C PRO A 258 3.17 7.22 9.60
N ARG A 259 3.33 6.96 8.30
CA ARG A 259 2.78 7.78 7.20
C ARG A 259 1.41 7.30 6.72
N PHE A 260 0.86 6.25 7.34
CA PHE A 260 -0.34 5.52 6.91
C PHE A 260 -1.54 5.69 7.85
N HIS A 261 -1.83 6.92 8.26
CA HIS A 261 -2.92 7.22 9.19
C HIS A 261 -3.96 8.18 8.63
N ILE A 262 -5.16 8.11 9.20
CA ILE A 262 -6.13 9.22 9.16
C ILE A 262 -5.54 10.40 9.93
N ARG A 263 -6.06 11.61 9.70
CA ARG A 263 -5.54 12.82 10.36
C ARG A 263 -6.21 13.06 11.69
N ASN A 264 -7.43 12.58 11.87
CA ASN A 264 -8.16 12.69 13.11
C ASN A 264 -8.99 11.43 13.37
N THR A 265 -9.06 11.02 14.64
CA THR A 265 -9.86 9.86 15.05
C THR A 265 -11.36 10.00 14.77
N SER A 266 -11.87 11.23 14.59
CA SER A 266 -13.24 11.50 14.16
C SER A 266 -13.57 10.97 12.76
N GLU A 267 -12.56 10.66 11.94
CA GLU A 267 -12.77 10.05 10.62
C GLU A 267 -13.24 8.59 10.71
N VAL A 268 -13.20 7.97 11.90
CA VAL A 268 -13.70 6.61 12.09
C VAL A 268 -15.23 6.61 12.22
N GLU A 269 -15.92 6.10 11.21
CA GLU A 269 -17.39 6.01 11.19
C GLU A 269 -17.92 4.73 11.83
N HIS A 270 -17.35 3.58 11.44
CA HIS A 270 -17.86 2.26 11.80
C HIS A 270 -16.75 1.39 12.35
N PHE A 271 -16.94 0.85 13.56
CA PHE A 271 -15.94 -0.01 14.19
C PHE A 271 -16.53 -0.95 15.26
N SER A 272 -16.21 -2.24 15.13
CA SER A 272 -16.54 -3.28 16.10
C SER A 272 -15.38 -4.26 16.29
N PHE A 273 -15.34 -4.89 17.47
CA PHE A 273 -14.50 -6.06 17.70
C PHE A 273 -15.34 -7.32 17.61
N ILE A 274 -14.75 -8.39 17.09
CA ILE A 274 -15.26 -9.73 17.36
C ILE A 274 -14.91 -10.05 18.81
N ARG A 275 -15.94 -10.14 19.66
CA ARG A 275 -15.80 -10.24 21.13
C ARG A 275 -15.37 -11.62 21.63
N ARG A 276 -14.44 -12.25 20.92
CA ARG A 276 -13.79 -13.51 21.26
C ARG A 276 -12.51 -13.64 20.44
N PHE A 277 -11.56 -14.41 20.96
CA PHE A 277 -10.44 -14.85 20.13
C PHE A 277 -10.92 -15.80 19.04
N ILE A 278 -10.33 -15.66 17.86
CA ILE A 278 -10.48 -16.59 16.75
C ILE A 278 -9.18 -17.39 16.65
N GLU A 279 -9.25 -18.68 16.89
CA GLU A 279 -8.08 -19.56 16.76
C GLU A 279 -7.70 -19.74 15.29
N ASP A 280 -6.41 -19.53 14.99
CA ASP A 280 -5.81 -19.89 13.71
C ASP A 280 -4.96 -21.16 13.91
N PRO A 281 -5.49 -22.36 13.60
CA PRO A 281 -4.78 -23.61 13.84
C PRO A 281 -3.54 -23.78 12.95
N LYS A 282 -3.41 -23.02 11.85
CA LYS A 282 -2.24 -23.11 10.96
C LYS A 282 -1.03 -22.42 11.57
N THR A 283 -1.24 -21.34 12.30
CA THR A 283 -0.17 -20.57 12.95
C THR A 283 -0.11 -20.80 14.46
N ASN A 284 -1.07 -21.54 15.01
CA ASN A 284 -1.25 -21.76 16.45
C ASN A 284 -1.32 -20.44 17.23
N THR A 285 -2.15 -19.51 16.73
CA THR A 285 -2.35 -18.17 17.32
C THR A 285 -3.80 -17.90 17.66
N TYR A 286 -4.02 -16.97 18.58
CA TYR A 286 -5.33 -16.48 19.00
C TYR A 286 -5.53 -15.08 18.44
N CYS A 287 -6.46 -14.91 17.51
CA CYS A 287 -6.63 -13.68 16.75
C CYS A 287 -7.65 -12.75 17.42
N LEU A 288 -7.22 -11.56 17.83
CA LEU A 288 -8.10 -10.43 18.11
C LEU A 288 -8.39 -9.72 16.78
N VAL A 289 -9.67 -9.57 16.46
CA VAL A 289 -10.11 -9.05 15.15
C VAL A 289 -10.95 -7.80 15.35
N GLY A 290 -10.46 -6.70 14.77
CA GLY A 290 -11.21 -5.45 14.64
C GLY A 290 -11.72 -5.26 13.22
N CYS A 291 -12.98 -4.87 13.07
CA CYS A 291 -13.68 -4.72 11.79
C CYS A 291 -14.20 -3.30 11.63
N LEU A 292 -14.08 -2.74 10.43
CA LEU A 292 -14.68 -1.46 10.05
C LEU A 292 -16.16 -1.65 9.70
N SER A 293 -16.96 -1.98 10.70
CA SER A 293 -18.38 -2.31 10.58
C SER A 293 -19.06 -2.09 11.93
N ASP A 294 -20.36 -1.83 11.90
CA ASP A 294 -21.20 -1.77 13.11
C ASP A 294 -21.76 -3.14 13.51
N ASP A 295 -21.61 -4.15 12.64
CA ASP A 295 -22.09 -5.50 12.91
C ASP A 295 -21.10 -6.24 13.82
N ASP A 296 -21.62 -6.79 14.92
CA ASP A 296 -20.89 -7.63 15.86
C ASP A 296 -20.93 -9.12 15.45
N ASN A 297 -21.78 -9.50 14.48
CA ASN A 297 -22.00 -10.86 13.98
C ASN A 297 -21.39 -11.09 12.59
N ILE A 298 -20.18 -10.58 12.36
CA ILE A 298 -19.48 -10.76 11.09
C ILE A 298 -19.02 -12.22 10.93
N ASP A 299 -19.50 -12.90 9.89
CA ASP A 299 -18.97 -14.20 9.50
C ASP A 299 -17.60 -14.05 8.83
N ILE A 300 -16.56 -14.14 9.66
CA ILE A 300 -15.17 -14.07 9.21
C ILE A 300 -14.74 -15.22 8.30
N ARG A 301 -15.43 -16.37 8.33
CA ARG A 301 -14.96 -17.59 7.63
C ARG A 301 -14.95 -17.42 6.11
N ASN A 302 -15.73 -16.46 5.59
CA ASN A 302 -15.92 -16.27 4.16
C ASN A 302 -15.67 -14.84 3.67
N LEU A 303 -15.05 -13.97 4.49
CA LEU A 303 -14.79 -12.57 4.14
C LEU A 303 -14.03 -12.43 2.82
N ASN A 304 -12.96 -13.21 2.64
CA ASN A 304 -12.14 -13.16 1.43
C ASN A 304 -12.94 -13.49 0.16
N THR A 305 -13.96 -14.34 0.23
CA THR A 305 -14.83 -14.63 -0.93
C THR A 305 -15.66 -13.42 -1.31
N ILE A 306 -16.24 -12.72 -0.32
CA ILE A 306 -17.04 -11.52 -0.55
C ILE A 306 -16.18 -10.41 -1.16
N HIS A 307 -14.93 -10.30 -0.71
CA HIS A 307 -14.06 -9.19 -1.08
C HIS A 307 -13.28 -9.41 -2.38
N PHE A 308 -12.77 -10.62 -2.62
CA PHE A 308 -11.89 -10.89 -3.77
C PHE A 308 -12.53 -11.72 -4.88
N LEU A 309 -13.53 -12.54 -4.54
CA LEU A 309 -14.08 -13.53 -5.48
C LEU A 309 -15.48 -13.16 -5.98
N LYS A 310 -16.25 -12.41 -5.18
CA LYS A 310 -17.58 -11.97 -5.57
C LYS A 310 -17.49 -10.82 -6.56
N ARG A 311 -17.82 -11.10 -7.81
CA ARG A 311 -18.02 -10.06 -8.83
C ARG A 311 -19.32 -9.34 -8.49
N GLN A 312 -19.26 -8.04 -8.24
CA GLN A 312 -20.47 -7.22 -8.24
C GLN A 312 -20.91 -7.07 -9.71
N SER A 313 -22.16 -7.45 -9.98
CA SER A 313 -22.81 -7.42 -11.29
C SER A 313 -23.30 -6.02 -11.63
#